data_AF-A0A9P4DBA0-F1
#
_entry.id   AF-A0A9P4DBA0-F1
#
_cell.length_a   1.000
_cell.length_b   1.000
_cell.length_c   1.000
_cell.angle_alpha   90.00
_cell.angle_beta   90.00
_cell.angle_gamma   90.00
#
_symmetry.space_group_name_H-M   'P 1'
#
loop_
_entity.id
_entity.type
_entity.pdbx_description
1 polymer ?
#
loop_
_entity_poly.entity_id
_entity_poly.type
_entity_poly.pdbx_seq_one_letter_code
_entity_poly.pdbx_strand_id
1 'polypeptide(L)'
;MNNLQTIKEQELLGKEFRVYGTLEKPLFLAKDVAEWIEHSNVSTMLSNIEAEEKELIQIGTLNNAYSAWFLTEDGLYEVLMQSRKQIAKQFKKEVKKILKEIRKTGGYIHSTSDMSDDEIMARALQVAQRKIESK
;
A
#
# COMPACT_ATOMS: atom_id res chain seq x y z
N MET A 1 19.07 -8.12 14.26
CA MET A 1 19.31 -6.72 13.86
C MET A 1 18.76 -6.57 12.45
N ASN A 2 17.62 -5.89 12.27
CA ASN A 2 17.04 -5.69 10.94
C ASN A 2 17.46 -4.31 10.42
N ASN A 3 18.21 -4.28 9.32
CA ASN A 3 18.44 -3.06 8.55
C ASN A 3 17.25 -2.89 7.60
N LEU A 4 16.25 -2.11 8.01
CA LEU A 4 15.16 -1.72 7.12
C LEU A 4 15.71 -0.71 6.10
N GLN A 5 15.75 -1.09 4.83
CA GLN A 5 16.05 -0.17 3.74
C GLN A 5 14.74 0.42 3.20
N THR A 6 14.73 1.73 2.95
CA THR A 6 13.64 2.40 2.23
C THR A 6 13.71 1.97 0.78
N ILE A 7 12.65 1.34 0.27
CA ILE A 7 12.59 0.85 -1.11
C ILE A 7 12.16 1.99 -2.04
N LYS A 8 11.25 2.84 -1.57
CA LYS A 8 10.63 3.88 -2.37
C LYS A 8 10.02 4.97 -1.48
N GLU A 9 10.25 6.21 -1.87
CA GLU A 9 9.43 7.35 -1.43
C GLU A 9 8.45 7.65 -2.57
N GLN A 10 7.15 7.59 -2.27
CA GLN A 10 6.12 7.89 -3.25
C GLN A 10 5.16 8.92 -2.68
N GLU A 11 4.86 9.94 -3.46
CA GLU A 11 3.79 10.88 -3.13
C GLU A 11 2.45 10.21 -3.43
N LEU A 12 1.66 9.98 -2.39
CA LEU A 12 0.30 9.47 -2.51
C LEU A 12 -0.66 10.51 -1.95
N LEU A 13 -1.48 11.08 -2.84
CA LEU A 13 -2.52 12.04 -2.48
C LEU A 13 -1.95 13.27 -1.73
N GLY A 14 -0.79 13.79 -2.16
CA GLY A 14 -0.18 15.00 -1.59
C GLY A 14 0.64 14.80 -0.31
N LYS A 15 0.88 13.55 0.12
CA LYS A 15 1.77 13.23 1.24
C LYS A 15 2.88 12.29 0.80
N GLU A 16 4.09 12.57 1.26
CA GLU A 16 5.23 11.66 1.13
C GLU A 16 4.98 10.41 1.97
N PHE A 17 5.06 9.24 1.33
CA PHE A 17 4.83 7.96 1.97
C PHE A 17 6.04 7.07 1.75
N ARG A 18 6.63 6.59 2.86
CA ARG A 18 7.82 5.76 2.86
C ARG A 18 7.44 4.29 2.92
N VAL A 19 8.01 3.50 2.01
CA VAL A 19 7.84 2.05 1.98
C VAL A 19 9.16 1.38 2.36
N TYR A 20 9.12 0.53 3.37
CA TYR A 20 10.26 -0.22 3.89
C TYR A 20 10.16 -1.71 3.50
N GLY A 21 11.25 -2.46 3.64
CA GLY A 21 11.25 -3.91 3.48
C GLY A 21 11.65 -4.37 2.07
N THR A 22 10.82 -5.21 1.44
CA THR A 22 11.04 -5.69 0.06
C THR A 22 9.81 -5.45 -0.81
N LEU A 23 9.94 -5.54 -2.14
CA LEU A 23 8.80 -5.38 -3.05
C LEU A 23 7.70 -6.44 -2.82
N GLU A 24 8.07 -7.64 -2.39
CA GLU A 24 7.12 -8.72 -2.08
C GLU A 24 6.51 -8.60 -0.68
N LYS A 25 7.23 -7.95 0.24
CA LYS A 25 6.80 -7.75 1.63
C LYS A 25 7.05 -6.30 2.02
N PRO A 26 6.20 -5.38 1.54
CA PRO A 26 6.31 -3.98 1.89
C PRO A 26 5.83 -3.77 3.33
N LEU A 27 6.53 -2.89 4.04
CA LEU A 27 6.24 -2.49 5.41
C LEU A 27 6.02 -0.99 5.47
N PHE A 28 5.00 -0.58 6.22
CA PHE A 28 4.56 0.80 6.32
C PHE A 28 4.61 1.24 7.77
N LEU A 29 5.32 2.34 8.07
CA LEU A 29 5.43 2.82 9.43
C LEU A 29 4.04 3.26 9.93
N ALA A 30 3.54 2.64 11.00
CA ALA A 30 2.17 2.89 11.49
C ALA A 30 1.95 4.36 11.90
N LYS A 31 3.02 5.04 12.35
CA LYS A 31 3.00 6.47 12.65
C LYS A 31 2.72 7.32 11.40
N ASP A 32 3.41 7.03 10.30
CA ASP A 32 3.25 7.77 9.04
C ASP A 32 1.85 7.52 8.46
N VAL A 33 1.35 6.28 8.54
CA VAL A 33 -0.01 5.93 8.13
C VAL A 33 -1.04 6.69 8.96
N ALA A 34 -0.89 6.72 10.29
CA ALA A 34 -1.79 7.46 11.16
C ALA A 34 -1.79 8.96 10.86
N GLU A 35 -0.62 9.55 10.60
CA GLU A 35 -0.50 10.95 10.19
C GLU A 35 -1.13 11.21 8.81
N TRP A 36 -1.00 10.25 7.90
CA TRP A 36 -1.58 10.33 6.57
C TRP A 36 -3.10 10.38 6.61
N ILE A 37 -3.72 9.54 7.45
CA ILE A 37 -5.17 9.53 7.65
C ILE A 37 -5.64 10.48 8.75
N GLU A 38 -4.76 11.29 9.34
CA GLU A 38 -5.06 12.18 10.48
C GLU A 38 -5.75 11.46 11.65
N HIS A 39 -5.29 10.25 11.97
CA HIS A 39 -5.73 9.49 13.14
C HIS A 39 -5.07 10.05 14.39
N SER A 40 -5.86 10.32 15.44
CA SER A 40 -5.37 10.97 16.66
C SER A 40 -4.43 10.09 17.49
N ASN A 41 -4.55 8.76 17.37
CA ASN A 41 -3.77 7.83 18.18
C ASN A 41 -3.40 6.57 17.38
N VAL A 42 -2.09 6.29 17.26
CA VAL A 42 -1.56 5.11 16.55
C VAL A 42 -1.95 3.81 17.26
N SER A 43 -1.90 3.76 18.59
CA SER A 43 -2.24 2.56 19.35
C SER A 43 -3.71 2.15 19.19
N THR A 44 -4.63 3.13 19.16
CA THR A 44 -6.06 2.88 18.89
C THR A 44 -6.30 2.47 17.44
N MET A 45 -5.49 2.97 16.50
CA MET A 45 -5.55 2.50 15.11
C MET A 45 -5.13 1.02 15.04
N LEU A 46 -4.01 0.67 15.68
CA LEU A 46 -3.45 -0.69 15.68
C LEU A 46 -4.27 -1.71 16.48
N SER A 47 -5.15 -1.28 17.41
CA SER A 47 -5.97 -2.20 18.20
C SER A 47 -7.05 -2.89 17.37
N ASN A 48 -7.46 -2.30 16.25
CA ASN A 48 -8.49 -2.84 15.36
C ASN A 48 -7.90 -3.62 14.18
N ILE A 49 -6.58 -3.85 14.19
CA ILE A 49 -5.84 -4.56 13.15
C ILE A 49 -5.39 -5.90 13.71
N GLU A 50 -5.49 -6.94 12.90
CA GLU A 50 -5.11 -8.30 13.28
C GLU A 50 -3.61 -8.39 13.61
N ALA A 51 -3.23 -9.39 14.40
CA ALA A 51 -1.84 -9.55 14.84
C ALA A 51 -0.89 -9.87 13.68
N GLU A 52 -1.38 -10.58 12.65
CA GLU A 52 -0.60 -10.98 11.47
C GLU A 52 -0.37 -9.81 10.51
N GLU A 53 -1.20 -8.78 10.58
CA GLU A 53 -1.17 -7.63 9.68
C GLU A 53 -0.26 -6.49 10.18
N LYS A 54 0.35 -6.66 11.35
CA LYS A 54 1.23 -5.67 11.99
C LYS A 54 2.47 -6.32 12.60
N GLU A 55 3.59 -5.62 12.53
CA GLU A 55 4.88 -6.10 13.03
C GLU A 55 5.52 -5.06 13.94
N LEU A 56 6.04 -5.49 15.09
CA LEU A 56 6.89 -4.66 15.94
C LEU A 56 8.35 -4.91 15.56
N ILE A 57 9.00 -3.91 14.97
CA ILE A 57 10.38 -4.04 14.50
C ILE A 57 11.31 -3.18 15.35
N GLN A 58 12.39 -3.78 15.82
CA GLN A 58 13.47 -3.07 16.51
C GLN A 58 14.42 -2.45 15.48
N ILE A 59 14.50 -1.12 15.48
CA ILE A 59 15.30 -0.29 14.58
C ILE A 59 16.46 0.30 15.38
N GLY A 60 17.65 0.37 14.75
CA GLY A 60 18.81 1.06 15.30
C GLY A 60 19.97 0.13 15.64
N THR A 61 21.08 0.75 16.04
CA THR A 61 22.32 0.05 16.43
C THR A 61 22.31 -0.37 17.89
N LEU A 62 23.24 -1.24 18.30
CA LEU A 62 23.34 -1.82 19.66
C LEU A 62 23.15 -0.80 20.81
N ASN A 63 23.59 0.45 20.62
CA ASN A 63 23.52 1.52 21.63
C ASN A 63 22.31 2.47 21.50
N ASN A 64 21.55 2.44 20.40
CA ASN A 64 20.44 3.36 20.10
C ASN A 64 19.28 2.62 19.43
N ALA A 65 18.90 1.47 19.99
CA ALA A 65 17.79 0.68 19.46
C ALA A 65 16.45 1.17 20.02
N TYR A 66 15.46 1.36 19.16
CA TYR A 66 14.08 1.63 19.52
C TYR A 66 13.16 0.69 18.76
N SER A 67 11.95 0.46 19.27
CA SER A 67 10.94 -0.37 18.57
C SER A 67 9.89 0.52 17.94
N ALA A 68 9.48 0.20 16.72
CA ALA A 68 8.41 0.89 16.02
C ALA A 68 7.43 -0.13 15.41
N TRP A 69 6.15 0.24 15.38
CA TRP A 69 5.11 -0.56 14.75
C TRP A 69 5.05 -0.30 13.25
N PHE A 70 5.03 -1.38 12.48
CA PHE A 70 4.83 -1.39 11.05
C PHE A 70 3.54 -2.13 10.72
N LEU A 71 2.91 -1.72 9.64
CA LEU A 71 1.79 -2.42 9.00
C LEU A 71 2.32 -3.14 7.78
N THR A 72 1.80 -4.33 7.54
CA THR A 72 1.90 -5.03 6.25
C THR A 72 1.02 -4.32 5.21
N GLU A 73 1.06 -4.78 3.96
CA GLU A 73 0.15 -4.30 2.92
C GLU A 73 -1.33 -4.53 3.28
N ASP A 74 -1.66 -5.73 3.76
CA ASP A 74 -3.01 -6.07 4.19
C ASP A 74 -3.45 -5.19 5.38
N GLY A 75 -2.56 -4.99 6.36
CA GLY A 75 -2.83 -4.09 7.49
C GLY A 75 -3.03 -2.63 7.08
N LEU A 76 -2.29 -2.15 6.08
CA LEU A 76 -2.51 -0.82 5.51
C LEU A 76 -3.90 -0.72 4.87
N TYR A 77 -4.30 -1.74 4.09
CA TYR A 77 -5.61 -1.78 3.47
C TYR A 77 -6.73 -1.81 4.50
N GLU A 78 -6.59 -2.59 5.55
CA GLU A 78 -7.60 -2.67 6.60
C GLU A 78 -7.79 -1.32 7.29
N VAL A 79 -6.71 -0.63 7.66
CA VAL A 79 -6.76 0.74 8.21
C VAL A 79 -7.49 1.70 7.26
N LEU A 80 -7.16 1.68 5.96
CA LEU A 80 -7.78 2.56 4.97
C LEU A 80 -9.26 2.22 4.71
N MET A 81 -9.62 0.94 4.76
CA MET A 81 -11.00 0.49 4.57
C MET A 81 -11.89 0.91 5.75
N GLN A 82 -11.40 0.77 6.98
CA GLN A 82 -12.11 1.17 8.20
C GLN A 82 -12.20 2.70 8.39
N SER A 83 -11.21 3.46 7.91
CA SER A 83 -11.13 4.90 8.16
C SER A 83 -12.25 5.71 7.48
N ARG A 84 -12.78 6.73 8.20
CA ARG A 84 -13.83 7.65 7.73
C ARG A 84 -13.27 8.95 7.15
N LYS A 85 -11.96 9.10 7.11
CA LYS A 85 -11.25 10.32 6.72
C LYS A 85 -11.29 10.54 5.21
N GLN A 86 -11.11 11.78 4.77
CA GLN A 86 -11.31 12.13 3.35
C GLN A 86 -10.35 11.38 2.42
N ILE A 87 -9.10 11.19 2.85
CA ILE A 87 -8.09 10.46 2.09
C ILE A 87 -8.45 8.97 1.93
N ALA A 88 -8.93 8.34 3.01
CA ALA A 88 -9.41 6.97 3.00
C ALA A 88 -10.67 6.81 2.12
N LYS A 89 -11.54 7.82 2.07
CA LYS A 89 -12.70 7.84 1.16
C LYS A 89 -12.27 7.91 -0.31
N GLN A 90 -11.26 8.72 -0.64
CA GLN A 90 -10.70 8.80 -1.99
C GLN A 90 -10.09 7.46 -2.40
N PHE A 91 -9.26 6.86 -1.54
CA PHE A 91 -8.71 5.53 -1.74
C PHE A 91 -9.81 4.49 -2.01
N LYS A 92 -10.82 4.42 -1.14
CA LYS A 92 -11.97 3.51 -1.30
C LYS A 92 -12.72 3.72 -2.61
N LYS A 93 -12.82 4.96 -3.10
CA LYS A 93 -13.48 5.27 -4.37
C LYS A 93 -12.69 4.70 -5.55
N GLU A 94 -11.36 4.87 -5.54
CA GLU A 94 -10.49 4.31 -6.57
C GLU A 94 -10.47 2.79 -6.57
N VAL A 95 -10.38 2.16 -5.39
CA VAL A 95 -10.47 0.69 -5.29
C VAL A 95 -11.82 0.18 -5.83
N LYS A 96 -12.94 0.84 -5.48
CA LYS A 96 -14.26 0.48 -6.03
C LYS A 96 -14.32 0.64 -7.55
N LYS A 97 -13.64 1.63 -8.12
CA LYS A 97 -13.56 1.81 -9.57
C LYS A 97 -12.81 0.65 -10.22
N ILE A 98 -11.65 0.28 -9.68
CA ILE A 98 -10.84 -0.86 -10.13
C ILE A 98 -11.66 -2.15 -10.08
N LEU A 99 -12.31 -2.45 -8.95
CA LEU A 99 -13.14 -3.64 -8.81
C LEU A 99 -14.32 -3.66 -9.80
N LYS A 100 -14.93 -2.50 -10.07
CA LYS A 100 -16.01 -2.38 -11.05
C LYS A 100 -15.51 -2.60 -12.48
N GLU A 101 -14.31 -2.14 -12.81
CA GLU A 101 -13.66 -2.41 -14.08
C GLU A 101 -13.38 -3.89 -14.23
N ILE A 102 -12.70 -4.52 -13.26
CA ILE A 102 -12.45 -5.97 -13.25
C ILE A 102 -13.75 -6.76 -13.46
N ARG A 103 -14.84 -6.40 -12.76
CA ARG A 103 -16.15 -7.06 -12.92
C ARG A 103 -16.72 -6.93 -14.35
N LYS A 104 -16.46 -5.81 -15.04
CA LYS A 104 -17.01 -5.52 -16.38
C LYS A 104 -16.16 -6.10 -17.50
N THR A 105 -14.85 -5.99 -17.40
CA THR A 105 -13.89 -6.30 -18.48
C THR A 105 -13.14 -7.61 -18.24
N GLY A 106 -13.25 -8.21 -17.05
CA GLY A 106 -12.51 -9.39 -16.64
C GLY A 106 -11.07 -9.11 -16.18
N GLY A 107 -10.64 -7.84 -16.14
CA GLY A 107 -9.31 -7.45 -15.70
C GLY A 107 -9.12 -5.94 -15.62
N TYR A 108 -8.16 -5.50 -14.80
CA TYR A 108 -7.77 -4.09 -14.70
C TYR A 108 -6.53 -3.82 -15.54
N ILE A 109 -6.59 -2.83 -16.42
CA ILE A 109 -5.43 -2.32 -17.15
C ILE A 109 -5.24 -0.88 -16.70
N HIS A 110 -4.09 -0.60 -16.09
CA HIS A 110 -3.74 0.76 -15.75
C HIS A 110 -3.41 1.54 -17.03
N SER A 111 -4.39 2.29 -17.53
CA SER A 111 -4.24 3.23 -18.64
C SER A 111 -4.32 4.66 -18.09
N THR A 112 -3.22 5.41 -18.17
CA THR A 112 -3.26 6.87 -17.99
C THR A 112 -3.88 7.50 -19.24
N SER A 113 -4.60 8.62 -19.08
CA SER A 113 -5.29 9.32 -20.17
C SER A 113 -4.40 9.78 -21.32
N ASP A 114 -3.08 9.78 -21.11
CA ASP A 114 -2.07 10.21 -22.07
C ASP A 114 -1.45 9.03 -22.86
N MET A 115 -1.92 7.80 -22.64
CA MET A 115 -1.40 6.62 -23.35
C MET A 115 -2.10 6.47 -24.70
N SER A 116 -1.29 6.27 -25.75
CA SER A 116 -1.79 5.88 -27.08
C SER A 116 -2.50 4.51 -27.01
N ASP A 117 -3.48 4.29 -27.88
CA ASP A 117 -4.17 3.01 -28.04
C ASP A 117 -3.17 1.84 -28.23
N ASP A 118 -2.04 2.10 -28.91
CA ASP A 118 -0.97 1.12 -29.10
C ASP A 118 -0.26 0.76 -27.79
N GLU A 119 -0.06 1.73 -26.90
CA GLU A 119 0.56 1.49 -25.59
C GLU A 119 -0.37 0.72 -24.65
N ILE A 120 -1.67 1.00 -24.72
CA ILE A 120 -2.69 0.25 -23.99
C ILE A 120 -2.70 -1.20 -24.46
N MET A 121 -2.65 -1.42 -25.78
CA MET A 121 -2.59 -2.76 -26.37
C MET A 121 -1.30 -3.49 -26.02
N ALA A 122 -0.15 -2.81 -26.04
CA ALA A 122 1.12 -3.39 -25.62
C ALA A 122 1.09 -3.85 -24.15
N ARG A 123 0.52 -3.05 -23.24
CA ARG A 123 0.32 -3.45 -21.84
C ARG A 123 -0.66 -4.61 -21.70
N ALA A 124 -1.75 -4.61 -22.46
CA ALA A 124 -2.71 -5.72 -22.47
C ALA A 124 -2.02 -7.03 -22.88
N LEU A 125 -1.18 -6.99 -23.91
CA LEU A 125 -0.41 -8.13 -24.38
C LEU A 125 0.57 -8.63 -23.31
N GLN A 126 1.31 -7.73 -22.65
CA GLN A 126 2.21 -8.08 -21.55
C GLN A 126 1.48 -8.71 -20.36
N VAL A 127 0.29 -8.22 -20.00
CA VAL A 127 -0.53 -8.82 -18.95
C VAL A 127 -1.00 -10.22 -19.36
N ALA A 128 -1.44 -10.40 -20.61
CA ALA A 128 -1.84 -11.70 -21.13
C ALA A 128 -0.66 -12.69 -21.13
N GLN A 129 0.52 -12.26 -21.55
CA GLN A 129 1.74 -13.07 -21.57
C GLN A 129 2.13 -13.55 -20.17
N ARG A 130 2.20 -12.64 -19.19
CA ARG A 130 2.51 -12.99 -17.78
C ARG A 130 1.51 -14.02 -17.21
N LYS A 131 0.24 -13.91 -17.58
CA LYS A 131 -0.81 -14.86 -17.13
C LYS A 131 -0.68 -16.25 -17.77
N ILE A 132 -0.11 -16.33 -18.98
CA ILE A 132 0.21 -17.60 -19.63
C ILE A 132 1.45 -18.22 -18.98
N GLU A 133 2.47 -17.41 -18.65
CA GLU A 133 3.71 -17.86 -18.03
C GLU A 133 3.57 -18.28 -16.56
N SER A 134 2.60 -17.69 -15.83
CA SER A 134 2.30 -18.04 -14.44
C SER A 134 1.43 -19.29 -14.28
N LYS A 135 1.21 -20.05 -15.35
CA LYS A 135 0.32 -21.21 -15.42
C LYS A 135 1.11 -22.48 -15.72
#